data_AF-A0A7C6RRV9-F1
#
_entry.id   AF-A0A7C6RRV9-F1
#
_cell.length_a   1.000
_cell.length_b   1.000
_cell.length_c   1.000
_cell.angle_alpha   90.00
_cell.angle_beta   90.00
_cell.angle_gamma   90.00
#
_symmetry.space_group_name_H-M   'P 1'
#
loop_
_entity.id
_entity.type
_entity.pdbx_description
1 polymer ?
#
loop_
_entity_poly.entity_id
_entity_poly.type
_entity_poly.pdbx_seq_one_letter_code
_entity_poly.pdbx_strand_id
1 'polypeptide(L)'
;MTKKLWNNKELNEENLVDMIKECIKNNWRNSNLFRETEIACEIIACESYEGRDEDVEYILEKLDDGATLVDVENAISNGEWYFMETETWKKNIIKG
;
A
#
# COMPACT_ATOMS: atom_id res chain seq x y z
N MET A 1 -23.83 -0.52 4.73
CA MET A 1 -22.55 -0.78 4.02
C MET A 1 -22.03 -2.10 4.52
N THR A 2 -21.70 -3.02 3.61
CA THR A 2 -21.05 -4.28 3.96
C THR A 2 -19.60 -3.98 4.34
N LYS A 3 -19.12 -4.51 5.46
CA LYS A 3 -17.72 -4.36 5.86
C LYS A 3 -16.84 -5.14 4.88
N LYS A 4 -15.86 -4.49 4.27
CA LYS A 4 -14.84 -5.16 3.45
C LYS A 4 -13.92 -5.93 4.40
N LEU A 5 -13.61 -7.19 4.09
CA LEU A 5 -12.73 -8.02 4.90
C LEU A 5 -11.46 -8.37 4.13
N TRP A 6 -10.36 -8.44 4.88
CA TRP A 6 -9.11 -9.02 4.45
C TRP A 6 -8.67 -10.07 5.47
N ASN A 7 -8.43 -11.30 5.03
CA ASN A 7 -8.00 -12.41 5.90
C ASN A 7 -8.86 -12.52 7.20
N ASN A 8 -10.18 -12.39 7.06
CA ASN A 8 -11.17 -12.37 8.15
C ASN A 8 -11.11 -11.18 9.12
N LYS A 9 -10.33 -10.14 8.83
CA LYS A 9 -10.32 -8.86 9.56
C LYS A 9 -10.97 -7.76 8.74
N GLU A 10 -11.53 -6.75 9.39
CA GLU A 10 -12.11 -5.58 8.72
C GLU A 10 -11.04 -4.77 8.01
N LEU A 11 -11.21 -4.53 6.71
CA LEU A 11 -10.28 -3.73 5.93
C LEU A 11 -10.44 -2.26 6.31
N ASN A 12 -9.44 -1.73 6.99
CA ASN A 12 -9.32 -0.35 7.42
C ASN A 12 -7.83 0.05 7.38
N GLU A 13 -7.52 1.30 7.68
CA GLU A 13 -6.13 1.79 7.67
C GLU A 13 -5.21 0.95 8.56
N GLU A 14 -5.60 0.71 9.82
CA GLU A 14 -4.78 -0.04 10.78
C GLU A 14 -4.41 -1.43 10.24
N ASN A 15 -5.41 -2.16 9.74
CA ASN A 15 -5.19 -3.49 9.17
C ASN A 15 -4.40 -3.46 7.87
N LEU A 16 -4.62 -2.47 6.99
CA LEU A 16 -3.81 -2.29 5.77
C LEU A 16 -2.33 -2.07 6.13
N VAL A 17 -2.06 -1.17 7.08
CA VAL A 17 -0.70 -0.86 7.56
C VAL A 17 -0.07 -2.08 8.23
N ASP A 18 -0.80 -2.79 9.09
CA ASP A 18 -0.29 -3.98 9.76
C ASP A 18 0.07 -5.09 8.78
N MET A 19 -0.76 -5.33 7.76
CA MET A 19 -0.48 -6.28 6.69
C MET A 19 0.79 -5.94 5.94
N ILE A 20 0.95 -4.67 5.53
CA ILE A 20 2.16 -4.22 4.85
C ILE A 20 3.38 -4.42 5.77
N LYS A 21 3.27 -4.10 7.07
CA LYS A 21 4.34 -4.34 8.05
C LYS A 21 4.69 -5.81 8.21
N GLU A 22 3.72 -6.73 8.12
CA GLU A 22 3.99 -8.18 8.10
C GLU A 22 4.75 -8.60 6.83
N CYS A 23 4.40 -8.04 5.66
CA CYS A 23 5.15 -8.26 4.43
C CYS A 23 6.60 -7.76 4.53
N ILE A 24 6.81 -6.56 5.07
CA ILE A 24 8.13 -5.97 5.32
C ILE A 24 8.96 -6.83 6.27
N LYS A 25 8.38 -7.28 7.38
CA LYS A 25 9.07 -8.17 8.35
C LYS A 25 9.53 -9.48 7.72
N ASN A 26 8.77 -9.99 6.75
CA ASN A 26 9.13 -11.18 5.99
C ASN A 26 9.99 -10.86 4.75
N ASN A 27 10.47 -9.62 4.62
CA ASN A 27 11.27 -9.13 3.49
C ASN A 27 10.61 -9.42 2.14
N TRP A 28 9.30 -9.23 2.06
CA TRP A 28 8.47 -9.49 0.88
C TRP A 28 8.64 -10.90 0.31
N ARG A 29 8.99 -11.88 1.15
CA ARG A 29 9.23 -13.26 0.69
C ARG A 29 7.96 -13.85 0.10
N ASN A 30 8.07 -14.31 -1.15
CA ASN A 30 6.95 -14.79 -1.99
C ASN A 30 5.95 -13.70 -2.41
N SER A 31 6.34 -12.43 -2.31
CA SER A 31 5.66 -11.33 -3.01
C SER A 31 5.86 -11.50 -4.51
N ASN A 32 4.78 -11.33 -5.27
CA ASN A 32 4.83 -11.20 -6.72
C ASN A 32 4.65 -9.74 -7.16
N LEU A 33 4.73 -8.79 -6.21
CA LEU A 33 4.58 -7.38 -6.50
C LEU A 33 5.82 -6.84 -7.21
N PHE A 34 5.62 -5.79 -7.99
CA PHE A 34 6.71 -4.97 -8.50
C PHE A 34 7.44 -4.28 -7.36
N ARG A 35 8.75 -4.07 -7.54
CA ARG A 35 9.59 -3.47 -6.51
C ARG A 35 9.10 -2.06 -6.16
N GLU A 36 8.63 -1.31 -7.14
CA GLU A 36 8.00 0.00 -6.97
C GLU A 36 6.79 -0.07 -6.05
N THR A 37 5.94 -1.09 -6.20
CA THR A 37 4.78 -1.30 -5.32
C THR A 37 5.20 -1.59 -3.89
N GLU A 38 6.23 -2.43 -3.69
CA GLU A 38 6.77 -2.71 -2.36
C GLU A 38 7.27 -1.43 -1.68
N ILE A 39 7.98 -0.58 -2.42
CA ILE A 39 8.48 0.71 -1.94
C ILE A 39 7.31 1.65 -1.60
N ALA A 40 6.30 1.74 -2.47
CA ALA A 40 5.10 2.54 -2.20
C ALA A 40 4.42 2.09 -0.89
N CYS A 41 4.22 0.78 -0.73
CA CYS A 41 3.65 0.22 0.49
C CYS A 41 4.51 0.51 1.72
N GLU A 42 5.83 0.37 1.63
CA GLU A 42 6.77 0.73 2.69
C GLU A 42 6.61 2.19 3.14
N ILE A 43 6.52 3.12 2.21
CA ILE A 43 6.31 4.55 2.49
C ILE A 43 4.96 4.77 3.16
N ILE A 44 3.88 4.24 2.61
CA ILE A 44 2.51 4.35 3.15
C ILE A 44 2.44 3.84 4.61
N ALA A 45 3.10 2.71 4.89
CA ALA A 45 3.00 2.05 6.18
C ALA A 45 3.98 2.56 7.25
N CYS A 46 5.13 3.13 6.85
CA CYS A 46 6.22 3.46 7.76
C CYS A 46 6.57 4.95 7.84
N GLU A 47 6.17 5.76 6.86
CA GLU A 47 6.51 7.18 6.81
C GLU A 47 5.29 8.06 7.10
N SER A 48 5.56 9.28 7.55
CA SER A 48 4.57 10.35 7.63
C SER A 48 4.88 11.35 6.52
N TYR A 49 3.89 11.67 5.71
CA TYR A 49 3.99 12.62 4.61
C TYR A 49 2.66 13.35 4.41
N GLU A 50 2.71 14.54 3.81
CA GLU A 50 1.52 15.30 3.45
C GLU A 50 0.73 14.53 2.39
N GLY A 51 -0.57 14.32 2.60
CA GLY A 51 -1.41 13.55 1.67
C GLY A 51 -1.52 12.04 1.95
N ARG A 52 -0.92 11.56 3.05
CA ARG A 52 -0.93 10.13 3.40
C ARG A 52 -2.34 9.59 3.64
N ASP A 53 -3.16 10.34 4.36
CA ASP A 53 -4.50 9.87 4.72
C ASP A 53 -5.38 9.77 3.46
N GLU A 54 -5.19 10.69 2.51
CA GLU A 54 -5.81 10.67 1.19
C GLU A 54 -5.36 9.47 0.34
N ASP A 55 -4.04 9.17 0.30
CA ASP A 55 -3.51 7.99 -0.38
C ASP A 55 -4.12 6.70 0.20
N VAL A 56 -4.18 6.59 1.54
CA VAL A 56 -4.78 5.44 2.24
C VAL A 56 -6.27 5.32 1.97
N GLU A 57 -7.02 6.42 2.07
CA GLU A 57 -8.47 6.44 1.80
C GLU A 57 -8.76 5.98 0.38
N TYR A 58 -8.03 6.50 -0.61
CA TYR A 58 -8.21 6.11 -2.00
C TYR A 58 -7.91 4.61 -2.23
N ILE A 59 -6.85 4.06 -1.62
CA ILE A 59 -6.57 2.62 -1.68
C ILE A 59 -7.76 1.84 -1.11
N LEU A 60 -8.23 2.17 0.10
CA LEU A 60 -9.35 1.48 0.74
C LEU A 60 -10.65 1.57 -0.06
N GLU A 61 -10.89 2.68 -0.76
CA GLU A 61 -12.03 2.83 -1.65
C GLU A 61 -11.96 1.85 -2.84
N LYS A 62 -10.78 1.66 -3.42
CA LYS A 62 -10.54 0.80 -4.60
C LYS A 62 -10.55 -0.69 -4.31
N LEU A 63 -10.26 -1.10 -3.07
CA LEU A 63 -10.23 -2.52 -2.71
C LEU A 63 -11.63 -3.08 -2.52
N ASP A 64 -11.90 -4.29 -3.01
CA ASP A 64 -13.15 -5.00 -2.76
C ASP A 64 -13.05 -5.96 -1.55
N ASP A 65 -14.18 -6.56 -1.16
CA ASP A 65 -14.19 -7.61 -0.14
C ASP A 65 -13.37 -8.82 -0.60
N GLY A 66 -12.47 -9.31 0.25
CA GLY A 66 -11.54 -10.39 -0.10
C GLY A 66 -10.36 -9.95 -0.99
N ALA A 67 -10.04 -8.65 -1.01
CA ALA A 67 -8.88 -8.12 -1.73
C ALA A 67 -7.57 -8.86 -1.39
N THR A 68 -6.61 -8.75 -2.31
CA THR A 68 -5.27 -9.33 -2.26
C THR A 68 -4.19 -8.26 -2.44
N LEU A 69 -2.91 -8.62 -2.23
CA LEU A 69 -1.81 -7.65 -2.39
C LEU A 69 -1.68 -7.19 -3.86
N VAL A 70 -2.10 -8.04 -4.79
CA VAL A 70 -2.18 -7.71 -6.22
C VAL A 70 -3.26 -6.65 -6.47
N ASP A 71 -4.35 -6.65 -5.71
CA ASP A 71 -5.36 -5.59 -5.82
C ASP A 71 -4.84 -4.25 -5.28
N VAL A 72 -4.00 -4.28 -4.24
CA VAL A 72 -3.28 -3.09 -3.76
C VAL A 72 -2.31 -2.58 -4.83
N GLU A 73 -1.57 -3.47 -5.50
CA GLU A 73 -0.71 -3.09 -6.63
C GLU A 73 -1.49 -2.49 -7.79
N ASN A 74 -2.64 -3.08 -8.13
CA ASN A 74 -3.51 -2.55 -9.17
C ASN A 74 -4.06 -1.18 -8.78
N ALA A 75 -4.42 -0.96 -7.51
CA ALA A 75 -4.82 0.36 -7.03
C ALA A 75 -3.67 1.35 -7.23
N ILE A 76 -2.49 1.06 -6.66
CA ILE A 76 -1.28 1.90 -6.72
C ILE A 76 -0.87 2.21 -8.16
N SER A 77 -0.93 1.25 -9.07
CA SER A 77 -0.49 1.44 -10.46
C SER A 77 -1.38 2.38 -11.29
N ASN A 78 -2.60 2.67 -10.83
CA ASN A 78 -3.59 3.45 -11.57
C ASN A 78 -3.92 4.82 -10.93
N GLY A 79 -3.14 5.27 -9.94
CA GLY A 79 -3.35 6.53 -9.24
C GLY A 79 -2.21 7.52 -9.41
N GLU A 80 -2.49 8.76 -9.04
CA GLU A 80 -1.48 9.78 -8.72
C GLU A 80 -1.41 9.88 -7.19
N TRP A 81 -0.20 9.86 -6.62
CA TRP A 81 -0.04 9.65 -5.19
C TRP A 81 0.86 10.69 -4.55
N TYR A 82 0.51 11.04 -3.32
CA TYR A 82 1.32 11.94 -2.51
C TYR A 82 2.63 11.30 -2.07
N PHE A 83 2.67 9.98 -1.85
CA PHE A 83 3.92 9.29 -1.53
C PHE A 83 5.00 9.47 -2.61
N MET A 84 4.63 9.80 -3.85
CA MET A 84 5.58 10.01 -4.95
C MET A 84 6.44 11.27 -4.72
N GLU A 85 5.97 12.20 -3.91
CA GLU A 85 6.72 13.39 -3.54
C GLU A 85 7.73 13.16 -2.39
N THR A 86 7.70 11.99 -1.76
CA THR A 86 8.64 11.65 -0.68
C THR A 86 10.07 11.46 -1.18
N GLU A 87 11.03 11.76 -0.31
CA GLU A 87 12.45 11.55 -0.60
C GLU A 87 12.78 10.07 -0.82
N THR A 88 12.12 9.16 -0.10
CA THR A 88 12.30 7.72 -0.25
C THR A 88 11.86 7.26 -1.63
N TRP A 89 10.68 7.70 -2.11
CA TRP A 89 10.24 7.39 -3.46
C TRP A 89 11.22 7.91 -4.51
N LYS A 90 11.54 9.20 -4.46
CA LYS A 90 12.46 9.86 -5.40
C LYS A 90 13.81 9.14 -5.48
N LYS A 91 14.39 8.75 -4.35
CA LYS A 91 15.69 8.04 -4.32
C LYS A 91 15.66 6.65 -4.95
N ASN A 92 14.53 5.94 -4.87
CA ASN A 92 14.43 4.58 -5.38
C ASN A 92 13.97 4.50 -6.83
N ILE A 93 13.15 5.47 -7.30
CA ILE A 93 12.60 5.46 -8.66
C ILE A 93 13.51 6.17 -9.67
N ILE A 94 14.33 7.14 -9.26
CA ILE A 94 15.28 7.86 -10.15
C ILE A 94 16.41 6.95 -10.70
N LYS A 95 16.50 5.68 -10.27
CA LYS A 95 17.49 4.72 -10.77
C LYS A 95 17.01 3.86 -11.95
N GLY A 96 15.83 4.14 -12.52
CA GLY A 96 15.32 3.51 -13.75
C GLY A 96 15.89 4.12 -15.03
#